data_AF-A0A7S4G8Z0-F1
#
_entry.id   AF-A0A7S4G8Z0-F1
#
_cell.length_a   1.000
_cell.length_b   1.000
_cell.length_c   1.000
_cell.angle_alpha   90.00
_cell.angle_beta   90.00
_cell.angle_gamma   90.00
#
_symmetry.space_group_name_H-M   'P 1'
#
loop_
_entity.id
_entity.type
_entity.pdbx_description
1 polymer ?
#
loop_
_entity_poly.entity_id
_entity_poly.type
_entity_poly.pdbx_seq_one_letter_code
_entity_poly.pdbx_strand_id
1 'polypeptide(L)'
;RTIGVKLSENRLRVLAAGVELDDDEEEPDDTDFTRESGFVDFGRILLEVDPGLEWGQIFADTWRHLRDEWWDVEFGGVDWQQCHDRYAALVPRVATRLELTDLLCEMIGELGCSHSWHSGGDVPPLPSRCPGKLGCEWEW
;
A
#
# COMPACT_ATOMS: atom_id res chain seq x y z
N ARG A 1 -19.10 -13.46 20.46
CA ARG A 1 -18.41 -12.59 21.44
C ARG A 1 -17.79 -11.46 20.65
N THR A 2 -18.30 -10.24 20.79
CA THR A 2 -17.85 -9.08 20.01
C THR A 2 -16.66 -8.44 20.73
N ILE A 3 -15.50 -8.38 20.10
CA ILE A 3 -14.28 -7.79 20.68
C ILE A 3 -14.23 -6.32 20.28
N GLY A 4 -13.84 -5.43 21.21
CA GLY A 4 -13.58 -4.02 20.91
C GLY A 4 -12.13 -3.86 20.42
N VAL A 5 -11.92 -3.07 19.37
CA VAL A 5 -10.60 -2.82 18.79
C VAL A 5 -10.43 -1.31 18.63
N LYS A 6 -9.38 -0.75 19.23
CA LYS A 6 -8.98 0.66 19.07
C LYS A 6 -7.67 0.73 18.28
N LEU A 7 -7.62 1.59 17.27
CA LEU A 7 -6.42 1.89 16.50
C LEU A 7 -5.97 3.31 16.83
N SER A 8 -4.80 3.47 17.43
CA SER A 8 -4.22 4.77 17.81
C SER A 8 -2.76 4.79 17.38
N GLU A 9 -2.34 5.81 16.61
CA GLU A 9 -0.94 6.07 16.23
C GLU A 9 -0.10 4.82 15.89
N ASN A 10 -0.65 3.93 15.05
CA ASN A 10 0.00 2.70 14.58
C ASN A 10 0.11 1.56 15.63
N ARG A 11 -0.65 1.64 16.72
CA ARG A 11 -0.79 0.59 17.74
C ARG A 11 -2.22 0.08 17.77
N LEU A 12 -2.37 -1.23 17.90
CA LEU A 12 -3.66 -1.89 18.01
C LEU A 12 -3.89 -2.30 19.47
N ARG A 13 -5.00 -1.83 20.06
CA ARG A 13 -5.42 -2.20 21.41
C ARG A 13 -6.70 -3.02 21.35
N VAL A 14 -6.67 -4.19 22.00
CA VAL A 14 -7.81 -5.11 22.10
C VAL A 14 -8.48 -4.93 23.47
N LEU A 15 -9.78 -4.64 23.45
CA LEU A 15 -10.58 -4.38 24.63
C LEU A 15 -11.67 -5.45 24.83
N ALA A 16 -12.06 -5.66 26.08
CA ALA A 16 -13.12 -6.60 26.42
C ALA A 16 -14.47 -6.17 25.81
N ALA A 17 -15.29 -7.16 25.48
CA ALA A 17 -16.63 -6.95 24.93
C ALA A 17 -17.49 -6.09 25.87
N GLY A 18 -17.93 -4.90 25.41
CA GLY A 18 -18.85 -4.02 26.15
C GLY A 18 -18.20 -2.84 26.89
N VAL A 19 -16.89 -2.63 26.74
CA VAL A 19 -16.23 -1.39 27.15
C VAL A 19 -16.50 -0.32 26.11
N GLU A 20 -17.00 0.84 26.51
CA GLU A 20 -17.16 2.00 25.61
C GLU A 20 -15.78 2.52 25.22
N LEU A 21 -15.58 2.74 23.93
CA LEU A 21 -14.38 3.36 23.39
C LEU A 21 -14.48 4.86 23.67
N ASP A 22 -13.91 5.30 24.78
CA ASP A 22 -13.72 6.72 25.02
C ASP A 22 -12.39 7.14 24.38
N ASP A 23 -12.46 8.14 23.50
CA ASP A 23 -11.27 8.70 22.85
C ASP A 23 -10.46 9.55 23.84
N ASP A 24 -11.09 10.04 24.93
CA ASP A 24 -10.49 10.82 26.00
C ASP A 24 -9.97 9.95 27.18
N GLU A 25 -10.09 8.62 27.09
CA GLU A 25 -9.58 7.70 28.11
C GLU A 25 -8.05 7.78 28.19
N GLU A 26 -7.50 8.03 29.38
CA GLU A 26 -6.05 8.03 29.61
C GLU A 26 -5.45 6.71 29.11
N GLU A 27 -4.49 6.81 28.18
CA GLU A 27 -3.73 5.65 27.74
C GLU A 27 -3.07 4.99 28.97
N PRO A 28 -3.05 3.65 29.04
CA PRO A 28 -2.45 2.96 30.17
C PRO A 28 -0.97 3.35 30.32
N ASP A 29 -0.54 3.55 31.56
CA ASP A 29 0.87 3.86 31.91
C ASP A 29 1.83 2.75 31.43
N ASP A 30 1.32 1.51 31.37
CA ASP A 30 2.02 0.39 30.76
C ASP A 30 1.83 0.36 29.23
N THR A 31 2.93 0.64 28.54
CA THR A 31 3.01 0.64 27.07
C THR A 31 3.55 -0.68 26.50
N ASP A 32 3.86 -1.67 27.35
CA ASP A 32 4.33 -2.97 26.90
C ASP A 32 3.22 -3.80 26.25
N PHE A 33 3.59 -4.79 25.44
CA PHE A 33 2.65 -5.69 24.77
C PHE A 33 2.20 -6.82 25.72
N THR A 34 1.30 -6.49 26.64
CA THR A 34 0.78 -7.41 27.66
C THR A 34 -0.75 -7.58 27.52
N ARG A 35 -1.29 -8.60 28.20
CA ARG A 35 -2.74 -8.82 28.25
C ARG A 35 -3.48 -7.71 29.01
N GLU A 36 -2.79 -7.03 29.93
CA GLU A 36 -3.35 -5.97 30.78
C GLU A 36 -3.40 -4.63 30.04
N SER A 37 -2.33 -4.28 29.32
CA SER A 37 -2.33 -3.10 28.44
C SER A 37 -3.24 -3.27 27.22
N GLY A 38 -3.37 -4.51 26.74
CA GLY A 38 -4.18 -4.86 25.57
C GLY A 38 -3.51 -4.52 24.24
N PHE A 39 -2.27 -4.03 24.25
CA PHE A 39 -1.52 -3.74 23.03
C PHE A 39 -1.04 -5.01 22.34
N VAL A 40 -1.18 -5.05 21.01
CA VAL A 40 -0.75 -6.17 20.18
C VAL A 40 0.61 -5.87 19.54
N ASP A 41 1.55 -6.80 19.72
CA ASP A 41 2.87 -6.76 19.07
C ASP A 41 2.79 -7.37 17.66
N PHE A 42 2.72 -6.52 16.63
CA PHE A 42 2.77 -6.97 15.24
C PHE A 42 4.15 -7.50 14.82
N GLY A 43 5.23 -7.12 15.51
CA GLY A 43 6.58 -7.59 15.21
C GLY A 43 6.82 -9.07 15.53
N ARG A 44 5.93 -9.67 16.33
CA ARG A 44 5.94 -11.12 16.62
C ARG A 44 5.16 -11.94 15.59
N ILE A 45 4.39 -11.29 14.72
CA ILE A 45 3.59 -11.98 13.71
C ILE A 45 4.47 -12.20 12.48
N LEU A 46 4.68 -13.48 12.14
CA LEU A 46 5.34 -13.87 10.91
C LEU A 46 4.26 -14.17 9.86
N LEU A 47 4.33 -13.48 8.73
CA LEU A 47 3.50 -13.72 7.57
C LEU A 47 4.34 -14.38 6.48
N GLU A 48 3.92 -15.55 6.02
CA GLU A 48 4.47 -16.17 4.83
C GLU A 48 3.76 -15.59 3.60
N VAL A 49 4.52 -14.95 2.72
CA VAL A 49 4.03 -14.33 1.50
C VAL A 49 4.75 -14.95 0.31
N ASP A 50 4.00 -15.39 -0.70
CA ASP A 50 4.53 -15.74 -2.02
C ASP A 50 4.41 -14.50 -2.93
N PRO A 51 5.53 -13.83 -3.26
CA PRO A 51 5.50 -12.62 -4.07
C PRO A 51 4.87 -12.84 -5.44
N GLY A 52 5.04 -14.01 -6.06
CA GLY A 52 4.48 -14.27 -7.39
C GLY A 52 2.95 -14.30 -7.38
N LEU A 53 2.36 -14.93 -6.34
CA LEU A 53 0.91 -14.95 -6.16
C LEU A 53 0.38 -13.58 -5.72
N GLU A 54 1.09 -12.91 -4.82
CA GLU A 54 0.75 -11.57 -4.35
C GLU A 54 0.74 -10.56 -5.50
N TRP A 55 1.74 -10.60 -6.39
CA TRP A 55 1.81 -9.67 -7.52
C TRP A 55 0.69 -9.88 -8.53
N GLY A 56 0.27 -11.13 -8.75
CA GLY A 56 -0.94 -11.44 -9.50
C GLY A 56 -2.19 -10.82 -8.88
N GLN A 57 -2.30 -10.89 -7.55
CA GLN A 57 -3.40 -10.28 -6.80
C GLN A 57 -3.38 -8.75 -6.90
N ILE A 58 -2.22 -8.10 -6.69
CA ILE A 58 -2.03 -6.65 -6.79
C ILE A 58 -2.37 -6.14 -8.19
N PHE A 59 -1.92 -6.83 -9.24
CA PHE A 59 -2.24 -6.49 -10.62
C PHE A 59 -3.75 -6.54 -10.87
N ALA A 60 -4.39 -7.65 -10.49
CA ALA A 60 -5.83 -7.83 -10.68
C ALA A 60 -6.64 -6.76 -9.92
N ASP A 61 -6.25 -6.43 -8.69
CA ASP A 61 -6.91 -5.41 -7.90
C ASP A 61 -6.69 -4.01 -8.45
N THR A 62 -5.49 -3.69 -8.95
CA THR A 62 -5.20 -2.40 -9.58
C THR A 62 -6.05 -2.22 -10.84
N TRP A 63 -6.09 -3.24 -11.70
CA TRP A 63 -6.92 -3.20 -12.90
C TRP A 63 -8.42 -3.08 -12.57
N ARG A 64 -8.89 -3.85 -11.57
CA ARG A 64 -10.28 -3.81 -11.11
C ARG A 64 -10.65 -2.46 -10.52
N HIS A 65 -9.76 -1.88 -9.71
CA HIS A 65 -9.99 -0.57 -9.11
C HIS A 65 -10.14 0.51 -10.17
N LEU A 66 -9.26 0.52 -11.18
CA LEU A 66 -9.40 1.42 -12.32
C LEU A 66 -10.69 1.13 -13.09
N ARG A 67 -11.03 -0.15 -13.33
CA ARG A 67 -12.29 -0.47 -14.03
C ARG A 67 -13.52 0.10 -13.30
N ASP A 68 -13.56 -0.05 -11.98
CA ASP A 68 -14.74 0.21 -11.16
C ASP A 68 -14.86 1.70 -10.77
N GLU A 69 -13.74 2.39 -10.59
CA GLU A 69 -13.69 3.77 -10.05
C GLU A 69 -13.25 4.83 -11.07
N TRP A 70 -12.93 4.44 -12.32
CA TRP A 70 -12.56 5.41 -13.34
C TRP A 70 -13.77 6.27 -13.76
N TRP A 71 -13.50 7.57 -13.93
CA TRP A 71 -14.54 8.57 -14.15
C TRP A 71 -15.21 8.46 -15.53
N ASP A 72 -14.53 7.87 -16.51
CA ASP A 72 -15.03 7.67 -17.88
C ASP A 72 -15.26 6.19 -18.18
N VAL A 73 -16.51 5.78 -18.34
CA VAL A 73 -16.88 4.39 -18.61
C VAL A 73 -16.34 3.85 -19.94
N GLU A 74 -15.99 4.72 -20.88
CA GLU A 74 -15.42 4.35 -22.18
C GLU A 74 -13.88 4.32 -22.16
N PHE A 75 -13.24 4.68 -21.04
CA PHE A 75 -11.78 4.73 -20.87
C PHE A 75 -11.08 5.53 -21.98
N GLY A 76 -11.69 6.61 -22.47
CA GLY A 76 -11.15 7.39 -23.59
C GLY A 76 -11.07 6.61 -24.92
N GLY A 77 -11.87 5.55 -25.08
CA GLY A 77 -11.87 4.66 -26.25
C GLY A 77 -10.86 3.50 -26.17
N VAL A 78 -10.19 3.33 -25.03
CA VAL A 78 -9.27 2.21 -24.77
C VAL A 78 -10.08 0.95 -24.45
N ASP A 79 -9.79 -0.16 -25.14
CA ASP A 79 -10.33 -1.47 -24.76
C ASP A 79 -9.62 -1.95 -23.48
N TRP A 80 -10.25 -1.67 -22.34
CA TRP A 80 -9.67 -1.94 -21.03
C TRP A 80 -9.50 -3.44 -20.73
N GLN A 81 -10.34 -4.28 -21.33
CA GLN A 81 -10.19 -5.74 -21.21
C GLN A 81 -9.02 -6.24 -22.05
N GLN A 82 -8.83 -5.71 -23.26
CA GLN A 82 -7.65 -6.04 -24.06
C GLN A 82 -6.36 -5.58 -23.38
N CYS A 83 -6.35 -4.40 -22.73
CA CYS A 83 -5.21 -3.96 -21.93
C CYS A 83 -4.92 -4.96 -20.81
N HIS A 84 -5.92 -5.36 -20.03
CA HIS A 84 -5.75 -6.40 -19.00
C HIS A 84 -5.04 -7.63 -19.55
N ASP A 85 -5.56 -8.22 -20.62
CA ASP A 85 -5.08 -9.51 -21.12
C ASP A 85 -3.63 -9.41 -21.63
N ARG A 86 -3.26 -8.25 -22.21
CA ARG A 86 -1.89 -7.96 -22.65
C ARG A 86 -0.92 -7.93 -21.47
N TYR A 87 -1.23 -7.18 -20.42
CA TYR A 87 -0.34 -7.01 -19.27
C TYR A 87 -0.37 -8.22 -18.31
N ALA A 88 -1.51 -8.89 -18.17
CA ALA A 88 -1.66 -10.11 -17.36
C ALA A 88 -0.71 -11.21 -17.80
N ALA A 89 -0.46 -11.34 -19.12
CA ALA A 89 0.50 -12.31 -19.67
C ALA A 89 1.96 -12.03 -19.26
N LEU A 90 2.27 -10.80 -18.81
CA LEU A 90 3.61 -10.40 -18.38
C LEU A 90 3.82 -10.57 -16.88
N VAL A 91 2.75 -10.58 -16.06
CA VAL A 91 2.85 -10.68 -14.60
C VAL A 91 3.68 -11.88 -14.11
N PRO A 92 3.54 -13.11 -14.67
CA PRO A 92 4.36 -14.24 -14.23
C PRO A 92 5.86 -14.12 -14.53
N ARG A 93 6.26 -13.11 -15.32
CA ARG A 93 7.66 -12.86 -15.71
C ARG A 93 8.34 -11.81 -14.84
N VAL A 94 7.59 -11.14 -13.98
CA VAL A 94 8.11 -10.15 -13.04
C VAL A 94 8.89 -10.86 -11.95
N ALA A 95 10.07 -10.35 -11.61
CA ALA A 95 10.96 -10.90 -10.59
C ALA A 95 11.19 -9.95 -9.41
N THR A 96 10.81 -8.68 -9.53
CA THR A 96 10.98 -7.69 -8.44
C THR A 96 9.77 -6.79 -8.27
N ARG A 97 9.61 -6.23 -7.06
CA ARG A 97 8.55 -5.26 -6.77
C ARG A 97 8.64 -4.01 -7.67
N LEU A 98 9.83 -3.60 -8.07
CA LEU A 98 10.03 -2.46 -8.97
C LEU A 98 9.55 -2.78 -10.39
N GLU A 99 9.87 -3.96 -10.92
CA GLU A 99 9.36 -4.41 -12.22
C GLU A 99 7.82 -4.51 -12.21
N LEU A 100 7.20 -4.92 -11.10
CA LEU A 100 5.75 -4.87 -10.95
C LEU A 100 5.25 -3.43 -11.03
N THR A 101 5.87 -2.48 -10.31
CA THR A 101 5.50 -1.06 -10.36
C THR A 101 5.56 -0.55 -11.79
N ASP A 102 6.64 -0.84 -12.51
CA ASP A 102 6.81 -0.41 -13.90
C ASP A 102 5.69 -0.97 -14.79
N LEU A 103 5.38 -2.27 -14.67
CA LEU A 103 4.28 -2.91 -15.40
C LEU A 103 2.92 -2.24 -15.11
N LEU A 104 2.63 -1.94 -13.84
CA LEU A 104 1.40 -1.26 -13.45
C LEU A 104 1.33 0.16 -14.01
N CYS A 105 2.44 0.90 -13.97
CA CYS A 105 2.54 2.24 -14.54
C CYS A 105 2.32 2.24 -16.06
N GLU A 106 2.89 1.28 -16.78
CA GLU A 106 2.66 1.13 -18.23
C GLU A 106 1.18 0.84 -18.52
N MET A 107 0.55 -0.07 -17.78
CA MET A 107 -0.88 -0.37 -17.93
C MET A 107 -1.76 0.86 -17.66
N ILE A 108 -1.48 1.60 -16.59
CA ILE A 108 -2.19 2.84 -16.24
C ILE A 108 -1.97 3.91 -17.31
N GLY A 109 -0.76 3.97 -17.87
CA GLY A 109 -0.36 4.93 -18.89
C GLY A 109 -1.16 4.84 -20.19
N GLU A 110 -1.67 3.65 -20.54
CA GLU A 110 -2.54 3.44 -21.70
C GLU A 110 -3.82 4.30 -21.65
N LEU A 111 -4.26 4.72 -20.46
CA LEU A 111 -5.41 5.61 -20.28
C LEU A 111 -5.13 7.07 -20.63
N GLY A 112 -3.86 7.43 -20.87
CA GLY A 112 -3.46 8.78 -21.34
C GLY A 112 -3.74 9.92 -20.34
N CYS A 113 -3.87 9.62 -19.04
CA CYS A 113 -4.19 10.59 -18.01
C CYS A 113 -2.97 10.96 -17.14
N SER A 114 -2.70 12.26 -17.00
CA SER A 114 -1.55 12.77 -16.22
C SER A 114 -1.68 12.62 -14.70
N HIS A 115 -2.89 12.39 -14.18
CA HIS A 115 -3.16 12.32 -12.73
C HIS A 115 -3.37 10.88 -12.23
N SER A 116 -2.79 9.91 -12.94
CA SER A 116 -2.84 8.51 -12.56
C SER A 116 -1.45 8.06 -12.16
N TRP A 117 -1.22 7.98 -10.85
CA TRP A 117 0.09 7.77 -10.26
C TRP A 117 0.12 6.45 -9.48
N HIS A 118 1.29 5.81 -9.47
CA HIS A 118 1.65 4.81 -8.48
C HIS A 118 2.51 5.46 -7.40
N SER A 119 2.35 5.05 -6.14
CA SER A 119 3.20 5.48 -5.03
C SER A 119 3.30 4.39 -3.96
N GLY A 120 4.44 4.35 -3.27
CA GLY A 120 4.68 3.48 -2.12
C GLY A 120 4.84 2.00 -2.47
N GLY A 121 4.43 1.15 -1.53
CA GLY A 121 4.63 -0.30 -1.57
C GLY A 121 6.00 -0.75 -1.05
N ASP A 122 6.21 -2.06 -1.04
CA ASP A 122 7.39 -2.72 -0.46
C ASP A 122 8.61 -2.66 -1.40
N VAL A 123 8.94 -1.46 -1.86
CA VAL A 123 10.13 -1.20 -2.65
C VAL A 123 11.34 -1.01 -1.72
N PRO A 124 12.52 -1.59 -2.06
CA PRO A 124 13.72 -1.37 -1.26
C PRO A 124 14.04 0.12 -1.15
N PRO A 125 14.42 0.64 0.04
CA PRO A 125 14.76 2.04 0.19
C PRO A 125 15.98 2.36 -0.68
N LEU A 126 15.83 3.36 -1.56
CA LEU A 126 16.95 3.87 -2.31
C LEU A 126 17.88 4.66 -1.38
N PRO A 127 19.22 4.60 -1.61
CA PRO A 127 20.15 5.36 -0.81
C PRO A 127 19.83 6.85 -0.93
N SER A 128 19.46 7.49 0.19
CA SER A 128 19.23 8.93 0.23
C SER A 128 20.55 9.66 0.01
N ARG A 129 20.65 10.37 -1.12
CA ARG A 129 21.72 11.33 -1.37
C ARG A 129 21.17 12.70 -1.06
N CYS A 130 21.49 13.22 0.13
CA CYS A 130 21.17 14.59 0.50
C CYS A 130 22.43 15.45 0.32
N PRO A 131 22.67 16.02 -0.88
CA PRO A 131 23.76 16.96 -1.05
C PRO A 131 23.49 18.18 -0.15
N GLY A 132 24.49 18.56 0.65
CA GLY A 132 24.43 19.80 1.42
C GLY A 132 24.32 20.99 0.46
N LYS A 133 23.31 21.84 0.66
CA LYS A 133 23.10 23.05 -0.14
C LYS A 133 23.72 24.23 0.59
N LEU A 134 24.53 25.03 -0.11
CA LEU A 134 25.13 26.26 0.43
C LEU A 134 24.28 27.50 0.19
N GLY A 135 23.22 27.39 -0.61
CA GLY A 135 22.36 28.54 -0.97
C GLY A 135 23.02 29.54 -1.92
N CYS A 136 24.11 29.15 -2.60
CA CYS A 136 24.75 29.93 -3.64
C CYS A 136 24.84 29.14 -4.96
N GLU A 137 24.90 29.87 -6.07
CA GLU A 137 25.31 29.38 -7.37
C GLU A 137 26.80 29.71 -7.55
N TRP A 138 27.58 28.82 -8.17
CA TRP A 138 29.01 28.98 -8.37
C TRP A 138 29.32 28.99 -9.87
N GLU A 139 30.06 30.00 -10.34
CA GLU A 139 30.59 30.11 -11.70
C GLU A 139 32.14 30.04 -11.65
N TRP A 140 32.75 29.47 -12.69
CA TRP A 140 34.21 29.32 -12.83
C TRP A 140 34.72 30.06 -14.07
#